data_AF-W2EGK5-F1
#
_entry.id   AF-W2EGK5-F1
#
_cell.length_a   1.000
_cell.length_b   1.000
_cell.length_c   1.000
_cell.angle_alpha   90.00
_cell.angle_beta   90.00
_cell.angle_gamma   90.00
#
_symmetry.space_group_name_H-M   'P 1'
#
loop_
_entity.id
_entity.type
_entity.pdbx_description
1 polymer ?
#
loop_
_entity_poly.entity_id
_entity_poly.type
_entity_poly.pdbx_seq_one_letter_code
_entity_poly.pdbx_strand_id
1 'polypeptide(L)'
;MIPAVACLLLAALWGMSVFDGWGQEAFCPGAPSSWECADRLTMVIMVSGLVALAAVAVTATAWLARRESLFGTAVLLWLAAVGVLFVGGVVAQ
;
A
#
# COMPACT_ATOMS: atom_id res chain seq x y z
N MET A 1 5.01 8.56 19.32
CA MET A 1 5.75 7.34 18.89
C MET A 1 4.85 6.31 18.22
N ILE A 2 3.75 5.87 18.87
CA ILE A 2 2.83 4.87 18.31
C ILE A 2 2.38 5.16 16.85
N PRO A 3 1.99 6.39 16.47
CA PRO A 3 1.55 6.67 15.10
C PRO A 3 2.68 6.57 14.07
N ALA A 4 3.89 6.97 14.43
CA ALA A 4 5.06 6.89 13.56
C ALA A 4 5.46 5.43 13.29
N VAL A 5 5.41 4.58 14.32
CA VAL A 5 5.64 3.14 14.18
C VAL A 5 4.58 2.51 13.28
N ALA A 6 3.30 2.89 13.43
CA ALA A 6 2.23 2.42 12.55
C ALA A 6 2.46 2.82 11.09
N CYS A 7 2.86 4.06 10.80
CA CYS A 7 3.21 4.48 9.44
C CYS A 7 4.36 3.66 8.86
N LEU A 8 5.41 3.38 9.63
CA LEU A 8 6.55 2.58 9.18
C LEU A 8 6.15 1.13 8.88
N LEU A 9 5.34 0.51 9.74
CA LEU A 9 4.84 -0.85 9.55
C LEU A 9 3.95 -0.94 8.32
N LEU A 10 3.03 0.02 8.13
CA LEU A 10 2.16 0.06 6.95
C LEU A 10 2.96 0.31 5.67
N ALA A 11 3.98 1.18 5.72
CA ALA A 11 4.88 1.41 4.60
C ALA A 11 5.68 0.16 4.22
N ALA A 12 6.22 -0.54 5.20
CA ALA A 12 6.94 -1.79 4.98
C ALA A 12 6.00 -2.88 4.42
N LEU A 13 4.80 -3.02 4.98
CA LEU A 13 3.80 -3.97 4.50
C LEU A 13 3.41 -3.69 3.05
N TRP A 14 3.12 -2.41 2.73
CA TRP A 14 2.79 -1.98 1.38
C TRP A 14 3.96 -2.25 0.41
N GLY A 15 5.18 -1.90 0.80
CA GLY A 15 6.39 -2.12 -0.01
C GLY A 15 6.67 -3.60 -0.27
N MET A 16 6.62 -4.45 0.75
CA MET A 16 6.80 -5.90 0.58
C MET A 16 5.72 -6.49 -0.34
N SER A 17 4.47 -6.03 -0.22
CA SER A 17 3.37 -6.51 -1.06
C SER A 17 3.53 -6.16 -2.55
N VAL A 18 4.14 -4.99 -2.84
CA VAL A 18 4.35 -4.49 -4.21
C VAL A 18 5.64 -5.00 -4.83
N PHE A 19 6.77 -4.94 -4.11
CA PHE A 19 8.10 -5.18 -4.68
C PHE A 19 8.60 -6.60 -4.49
N ASP A 20 8.25 -7.26 -3.38
CA ASP A 20 8.80 -8.57 -3.03
C ASP A 20 7.99 -9.73 -3.63
N GLY A 21 6.99 -9.42 -4.49
CA GLY A 21 6.14 -10.43 -5.14
C GLY A 21 5.09 -11.06 -4.23
N TRP A 22 5.04 -10.71 -2.94
CA TRP A 22 4.09 -11.28 -1.98
C TRP A 22 2.64 -11.10 -2.40
N GLY A 23 2.30 -9.96 -3.02
CA GLY A 23 0.96 -9.76 -3.59
C GLY A 23 0.66 -10.70 -4.74
N GLN A 24 1.61 -10.91 -5.66
CA GLN A 24 1.42 -11.81 -6.80
C GLN A 24 1.28 -13.27 -6.34
N GLU A 25 2.13 -13.72 -5.42
CA GLU A 25 2.09 -15.08 -4.87
C GLU A 25 0.78 -15.34 -4.08
N ALA A 26 0.28 -14.33 -3.36
CA ALA A 26 -0.93 -14.44 -2.56
C ALA A 26 -2.23 -14.35 -3.38
N PHE A 27 -2.27 -13.52 -4.43
CA PHE A 27 -3.50 -13.24 -5.18
C PHE A 27 -3.58 -13.96 -6.53
N CYS A 28 -2.47 -14.29 -7.18
CA CYS A 28 -2.43 -14.91 -8.50
C CYS A 28 -1.62 -16.23 -8.50
N PRO A 29 -2.09 -17.32 -7.85
CA PRO A 29 -1.33 -18.56 -7.75
C PRO A 29 -1.24 -19.30 -9.09
N GLY A 30 -0.09 -19.21 -9.77
CA GLY A 30 0.51 -20.18 -10.73
C GLY A 30 -0.30 -20.73 -11.92
N ALA A 31 -1.58 -20.40 -12.09
CA ALA A 31 -2.46 -20.96 -13.11
C ALA A 31 -2.29 -20.26 -14.46
N PRO A 32 -2.68 -20.85 -15.61
CA PRO A 32 -2.58 -20.18 -16.92
C PRO A 32 -3.43 -18.91 -17.07
N SER A 33 -4.40 -18.65 -16.18
CA SER A 33 -5.11 -17.37 -16.04
C SER A 33 -4.32 -16.29 -15.27
N SER A 34 -3.13 -16.64 -14.75
CA SER A 34 -2.27 -15.75 -13.96
C SER A 34 -1.76 -14.54 -14.71
N TRP A 35 -1.64 -14.60 -16.04
CA TRP A 35 -1.21 -13.45 -16.84
C TRP A 35 -2.24 -12.30 -16.83
N GLU A 36 -3.53 -12.60 -16.98
CA GLU A 36 -4.61 -11.60 -16.87
C GLU A 36 -4.78 -11.11 -15.43
N CYS A 37 -4.58 -11.99 -14.43
CA CYS A 37 -4.56 -11.62 -13.01
C CYS A 37 -3.40 -10.66 -12.69
N ALA A 38 -2.20 -10.97 -13.19
CA ALA A 38 -1.00 -10.16 -12.99
C ALA A 38 -1.12 -8.77 -13.64
N ASP A 39 -1.74 -8.68 -14.82
CA ASP A 39 -1.98 -7.40 -15.51
C ASP A 39 -2.97 -6.52 -14.74
N ARG A 40 -4.09 -7.09 -14.26
CA ARG A 40 -5.04 -6.39 -13.40
C ARG A 40 -4.41 -5.97 -12.08
N LEU A 41 -3.62 -6.84 -11.47
CA LEU A 41 -2.91 -6.55 -10.23
C LEU A 41 -1.86 -5.44 -10.42
N THR A 42 -1.20 -5.36 -11.58
CA THR A 42 -0.28 -4.26 -11.93
C THR A 42 -1.03 -2.92 -11.94
N MET A 43 -2.23 -2.87 -12.51
CA MET A 43 -3.04 -1.66 -12.51
C MET A 43 -3.48 -1.25 -11.09
N VAL A 44 -3.87 -2.23 -10.26
CA VAL A 44 -4.19 -2.02 -8.83
C VAL A 44 -2.98 -1.50 -8.05
N ILE A 45 -1.79 -2.06 -8.28
CA ILE A 45 -0.53 -1.61 -7.67
C ILE A 45 -0.25 -0.14 -8.02
N MET A 46 -0.46 0.26 -9.27
CA MET A 46 -0.26 1.66 -9.70
C MET A 46 -1.21 2.63 -9.00
N VAL A 47 -2.50 2.26 -8.90
CA VAL A 47 -3.50 3.07 -8.18
C VAL A 47 -3.18 3.16 -6.69
N SER A 48 -2.84 2.03 -6.07
CA SER A 48 -2.40 1.98 -4.66
C SER A 48 -1.13 2.82 -4.45
N GLY A 49 -0.20 2.82 -5.42
CA GLY A 49 1.03 3.60 -5.40
C GLY A 49 0.81 5.11 -5.35
N LEU A 50 -0.20 5.63 -6.05
CA LEU A 50 -0.57 7.05 -5.95
C LEU A 50 -1.01 7.44 -4.54
N VAL A 51 -1.80 6.57 -3.90
CA VAL A 51 -2.24 6.78 -2.51
C VAL A 51 -1.06 6.65 -1.54
N ALA A 52 -0.17 5.68 -1.77
CA ALA A 52 1.05 5.51 -0.98
C ALA A 52 2.00 6.72 -1.10
N LEU A 53 2.15 7.32 -2.28
CA LEU A 53 2.92 8.55 -2.48
C LEU A 53 2.34 9.71 -1.66
N ALA A 54 1.01 9.87 -1.66
CA ALA A 54 0.35 10.87 -0.81
C ALA A 54 0.59 10.57 0.68
N ALA A 55 0.51 9.30 1.10
CA ALA A 55 0.79 8.88 2.47
C ALA A 55 2.23 9.20 2.89
N VAL A 56 3.21 8.95 2.02
CA VAL A 56 4.63 9.29 2.24
C VAL A 56 4.81 10.80 2.39
N ALA A 57 4.22 11.60 1.51
CA ALA A 57 4.31 13.05 1.57
C ALA A 57 3.72 13.62 2.86
N VAL A 58 2.55 13.11 3.29
CA VAL A 58 1.91 13.52 4.54
C VAL A 58 2.70 13.05 5.76
N THR A 59 3.28 11.84 5.72
CA THR A 59 4.16 11.34 6.79
C THR A 59 5.43 12.20 6.92
N ALA A 60 6.06 12.54 5.79
CA ALA A 60 7.27 13.37 5.75
C ALA A 60 7.00 14.80 6.24
N THR A 61 5.88 15.40 5.81
CA THR A 61 5.48 16.74 6.28
C THR A 61 5.12 16.75 7.76
N ALA A 62 4.44 15.72 8.27
CA ALA A 62 4.18 15.56 9.70
C ALA A 62 5.49 15.50 10.51
N TRP A 63 6.49 14.77 10.02
CA TRP A 63 7.83 14.67 10.60
C TRP A 63 8.59 15.99 10.59
N LEU A 64 8.70 16.62 9.41
CA LEU A 64 9.46 17.87 9.24
C LEU A 64 8.82 19.04 9.99
N ALA A 65 7.49 19.12 10.00
CA ALA A 65 6.76 20.18 10.71
C ALA A 65 6.49 19.85 12.19
N ARG A 66 6.92 18.67 12.69
CA ARG A 66 6.56 18.11 14.02
C ARG A 66 5.08 18.28 14.36
N ARG A 67 4.19 18.11 13.37
CA ARG A 67 2.74 18.26 13.57
C ARG A 67 2.12 16.92 13.92
N GLU A 68 1.95 16.69 15.21
CA GLU A 68 1.29 15.49 15.75
C GLU A 68 -0.11 15.26 15.15
N SER A 69 -0.84 16.33 14.79
CA SER A 69 -2.16 16.23 14.18
C SER A 69 -2.18 15.61 12.78
N LEU A 70 -1.06 15.64 12.05
CA LEU A 70 -0.97 15.10 10.69
C LEU A 70 -0.71 13.59 10.66
N PHE A 71 -0.23 13.01 11.78
CA PHE A 71 0.00 11.56 11.84
C PHE A 71 -1.30 10.76 11.73
N GLY A 72 -2.43 11.27 12.23
CA GLY A 72 -3.72 10.61 12.06
C GLY A 72 -4.10 10.49 10.58
N THR A 73 -3.93 11.58 9.83
CA THR A 73 -4.16 11.62 8.38
C THR A 73 -3.18 10.72 7.63
N ALA A 74 -1.91 10.71 8.03
CA ALA A 74 -0.89 9.83 7.44
C ALA A 74 -1.25 8.35 7.61
N VAL A 75 -1.67 7.94 8.81
CA VAL A 75 -2.10 6.56 9.10
C VAL A 75 -3.31 6.19 8.25
N LEU A 76 -4.31 7.07 8.13
CA LEU A 76 -5.49 6.81 7.29
C LEU A 76 -5.13 6.65 5.81
N LEU A 77 -4.21 7.46 5.29
CA LEU A 77 -3.72 7.34 3.91
C LEU A 77 -2.96 6.02 3.69
N TRP A 78 -2.12 5.62 4.64
CA TRP A 78 -1.44 4.33 4.59
C TRP A 78 -2.42 3.14 4.63
N LEU A 79 -3.43 3.21 5.51
CA LEU A 79 -4.50 2.20 5.56
C LEU A 79 -5.29 2.15 4.25
N ALA A 80 -5.57 3.30 3.63
CA ALA A 80 -6.23 3.37 2.34
C ALA A 80 -5.36 2.75 1.24
N ALA A 81 -4.06 3.04 1.19
CA ALA A 81 -3.14 2.47 0.19
C ALA A 81 -3.08 0.94 0.30
N VAL A 82 -2.89 0.42 1.52
CA VAL A 82 -2.90 -1.02 1.80
C VAL A 82 -4.27 -1.62 1.49
N GLY A 83 -5.35 -0.97 1.91
CA GLY A 83 -6.72 -1.42 1.65
C GLY A 83 -7.02 -1.55 0.17
N VAL A 84 -6.68 -0.55 -0.64
CA VAL A 84 -6.84 -0.59 -2.11
C VAL A 84 -6.03 -1.74 -2.71
N LEU A 85 -4.80 -1.95 -2.25
CA LEU A 85 -3.95 -3.04 -2.74
C LEU A 85 -4.59 -4.41 -2.48
N PHE A 86 -5.00 -4.67 -1.23
CA PHE A 86 -5.56 -5.95 -0.82
C PHE A 86 -6.95 -6.19 -1.41
N VAL A 87 -7.84 -5.19 -1.36
CA VAL A 87 -9.19 -5.30 -1.94
C VAL A 87 -9.08 -5.47 -3.46
N GLY A 88 -8.21 -4.71 -4.12
CA GLY A 88 -7.98 -4.85 -5.55
C GLY A 88 -7.41 -6.22 -5.92
N GLY A 89 -6.48 -6.76 -5.12
CA GLY A 89 -5.97 -8.13 -5.30
C GLY A 89 -7.06 -9.20 -5.16
N VAL A 90 -7.94 -9.07 -4.16
CA VAL A 90 -9.09 -9.96 -3.94
C VAL A 90 -10.16 -9.83 -5.03
N VAL A 91 -10.26 -8.71 -5.73
CA VAL A 91 -11.21 -8.53 -6.84
C VAL A 91 -10.60 -8.94 -8.19
N ALA A 92 -9.26 -9.00 -8.28
CA ALA A 92 -8.54 -9.35 -9.49
C ALA A 92 -8.34 -10.87 -9.69
N GLN A 93 -8.46 -11.68 -8.64
CA GLN A 93 -8.58 -13.16 -8.70
C GLN A 93 -9.84 -13.61 -9.46
#